data_AF-A0A258C343-F1
#
_entry.id   AF-A0A258C343-F1
#
_cell.length_a   1.000
_cell.length_b   1.000
_cell.length_c   1.000
_cell.angle_alpha   90.00
_cell.angle_beta   90.00
_cell.angle_gamma   90.00
#
_symmetry.space_group_name_H-M   'P 1'
#
loop_
_entity.id
_entity.type
_entity.pdbx_description
1 polymer ?
#
loop_
_entity_poly.entity_id
_entity_poly.type
_entity_poly.pdbx_seq_one_letter_code
_entity_poly.pdbx_strand_id
1 'polypeptide(L)'
;SEVQRERLQSLEIFEASHNLSVADYAKLVGKSRRWITYEIQAGNLLSIHLGHRGQRVPDWQLDPIKRKLIQAVLKLVPRGIDTWRIYHALLRPYDALGKCPVIEAVDPTNLHLAARLVAAHAIETDELAEQSEASPVLARQTVERLVKTAMLVDTPEDLVAR
;
A
#
# COMPACT_ATOMS: atom_id res chain seq x y z
N SER A 1 21.82 -3.51 2.65
CA SER A 1 21.13 -2.21 2.53
C SER A 1 19.73 -2.31 3.11
N GLU A 2 19.19 -1.24 3.69
CA GLU A 2 17.81 -1.15 4.21
C GLU A 2 16.78 -1.54 3.14
N VAL A 3 16.98 -1.07 1.91
CA VAL A 3 16.18 -1.41 0.71
C VAL A 3 16.11 -2.92 0.44
N GLN A 4 17.19 -3.67 0.72
CA GLN A 4 17.17 -5.13 0.54
C GLN A 4 16.34 -5.81 1.63
N ARG A 5 16.33 -5.27 2.85
CA ARG A 5 15.53 -5.80 3.96
C ARG A 5 14.05 -5.57 3.74
N GLU A 6 13.66 -4.37 3.31
CA GLU A 6 12.27 -4.05 2.98
C GLU A 6 11.73 -4.96 1.86
N ARG A 7 12.51 -5.17 0.80
CA ARG A 7 12.15 -6.10 -0.28
C ARG A 7 11.96 -7.54 0.20
N LEU A 8 12.82 -7.99 1.12
CA LEU A 8 12.71 -9.33 1.70
C LEU A 8 11.46 -9.45 2.58
N GLN A 9 11.13 -8.42 3.36
CA GLN A 9 9.93 -8.41 4.20
C GLN A 9 8.64 -8.41 3.35
N SER A 10 8.57 -7.58 2.31
CA SER A 10 7.42 -7.60 1.39
C SER A 10 7.28 -8.96 0.69
N LEU A 11 8.40 -9.60 0.35
CA LEU A 11 8.40 -10.94 -0.24
C LEU A 11 7.89 -11.99 0.75
N GLU A 12 8.37 -11.96 1.99
CA GLU A 12 7.92 -12.88 3.05
C GLU A 12 6.42 -12.76 3.29
N ILE A 13 5.90 -11.53 3.41
CA ILE A 13 4.46 -11.30 3.54
C ILE A 13 3.72 -11.81 2.31
N PHE A 14 4.20 -11.51 1.10
CA PHE A 14 3.58 -11.97 -0.15
C PHE A 14 3.49 -13.50 -0.26
N GLU A 15 4.50 -14.21 0.23
CA GLU A 15 4.60 -15.68 0.17
C GLU A 15 3.97 -16.39 1.39
N ALA A 16 3.46 -15.63 2.36
CA ALA A 16 2.78 -16.18 3.53
C ALA A 16 1.61 -17.09 3.14
N SER A 17 1.39 -18.17 3.90
CA SER A 17 0.45 -19.25 3.55
C SER A 17 -1.00 -18.78 3.39
N HIS A 18 -1.40 -17.73 4.11
CA HIS A 18 -2.72 -17.12 4.01
C HIS A 18 -2.90 -16.27 2.75
N ASN A 19 -1.83 -15.92 2.04
CA ASN A 19 -1.86 -15.18 0.78
C ASN A 19 -1.84 -16.17 -0.40
N LEU A 20 -3.03 -16.63 -0.78
CA LEU A 20 -3.20 -17.71 -1.75
C LEU A 20 -2.94 -17.24 -3.18
N SER A 21 -2.46 -18.15 -4.04
CA SER A 21 -2.48 -17.87 -5.48
C SER A 21 -3.93 -17.70 -5.96
N VAL A 22 -4.14 -16.93 -7.02
CA VAL A 22 -5.46 -16.82 -7.68
C VAL A 22 -6.02 -18.21 -8.04
N ALA A 23 -5.13 -19.16 -8.40
CA ALA A 23 -5.51 -20.52 -8.72
C ALA A 23 -6.03 -21.29 -7.50
N ASP A 24 -5.36 -21.19 -6.36
CA ASP A 24 -5.73 -21.94 -5.16
C ASP A 24 -6.96 -21.33 -4.50
N TYR A 25 -7.07 -20.00 -4.46
CA TYR A 25 -8.29 -19.33 -4.02
C TYR A 25 -9.49 -19.76 -4.85
N ALA A 26 -9.35 -19.81 -6.19
CA ALA A 26 -10.42 -20.26 -7.09
C ALA A 26 -10.89 -21.69 -6.79
N LYS A 27 -9.96 -22.60 -6.51
CA LYS A 27 -10.27 -23.99 -6.11
C LYS A 27 -11.09 -24.01 -4.82
N LEU A 28 -10.68 -23.25 -3.80
CA LEU A 28 -11.36 -23.22 -2.50
C LEU A 28 -12.81 -22.72 -2.60
N VAL A 29 -13.08 -21.74 -3.46
CA VAL A 29 -14.45 -21.20 -3.63
C VAL A 29 -15.27 -21.90 -4.72
N GLY A 30 -14.72 -22.94 -5.38
CA GLY A 30 -15.40 -23.67 -6.45
C GLY A 30 -15.70 -22.81 -7.69
N LYS A 31 -14.82 -21.87 -8.03
CA LYS A 31 -14.95 -20.98 -9.21
C LYS A 31 -13.77 -21.12 -10.16
N SER A 32 -13.91 -20.59 -11.36
CA SER A 32 -12.80 -20.58 -12.32
C SER A 32 -11.79 -19.49 -11.97
N ARG A 33 -10.52 -19.71 -12.35
CA ARG A 33 -9.46 -18.68 -12.22
C ARG A 33 -9.85 -17.37 -12.87
N ARG A 34 -10.45 -17.44 -14.07
CA ARG A 34 -10.93 -16.27 -14.82
C ARG A 34 -11.99 -15.48 -14.04
N TRP A 35 -12.88 -16.18 -13.33
CA TRP A 35 -13.89 -15.53 -12.49
C TRP A 35 -13.24 -14.76 -11.33
N ILE A 36 -12.23 -15.32 -10.67
CA ILE A 36 -11.48 -14.61 -9.62
C ILE A 36 -10.74 -13.40 -10.17
N THR A 37 -10.08 -13.51 -11.33
CA THR A 37 -9.44 -12.36 -11.98
C THR A 37 -10.44 -11.24 -12.29
N TYR A 38 -11.64 -11.58 -12.76
CA TYR A 38 -12.69 -10.60 -12.99
C TYR A 38 -13.13 -9.92 -11.69
N GLU A 39 -13.31 -10.68 -10.60
CA GLU A 39 -13.68 -10.12 -9.30
C GLU A 39 -12.63 -9.15 -8.74
N ILE A 40 -11.36 -9.41 -8.98
CA ILE A 40 -10.27 -8.49 -8.62
C ILE A 40 -10.38 -7.22 -9.46
N GLN A 41 -10.50 -7.35 -10.79
CA GLN A 41 -10.61 -6.22 -11.71
C GLN A 41 -11.86 -5.37 -11.46
N ALA A 42 -12.95 -5.99 -11.03
CA ALA A 42 -14.20 -5.31 -10.68
C ALA A 42 -14.13 -4.61 -9.32
N GLY A 43 -13.03 -4.73 -8.57
CA GLY A 43 -12.91 -4.16 -7.22
C GLY A 43 -13.77 -4.89 -6.19
N ASN A 44 -14.18 -6.14 -6.46
CA ASN A 44 -14.91 -6.95 -5.51
C ASN A 44 -13.95 -7.68 -4.57
N LEU A 45 -12.78 -8.12 -5.04
CA LEU A 45 -11.78 -8.90 -4.30
C LEU A 45 -10.46 -8.15 -4.20
N LEU A 46 -9.88 -8.10 -3.01
CA LEU A 46 -8.53 -7.58 -2.81
C LEU A 46 -7.50 -8.62 -3.25
N SER A 47 -6.50 -8.17 -3.99
CA SER A 47 -5.28 -8.92 -4.25
C SER A 47 -4.06 -8.04 -4.06
N ILE A 48 -2.98 -8.60 -3.55
CA ILE A 48 -1.66 -7.95 -3.52
C ILE A 48 -0.79 -8.51 -4.66
N HIS A 49 0.09 -7.69 -5.22
CA HIS A 49 0.98 -8.09 -6.31
C HIS A 49 2.43 -7.76 -6.01
N LEU A 50 3.37 -8.56 -6.51
CA LEU A 50 4.79 -8.31 -6.37
C LEU A 50 5.54 -8.58 -7.68
N GLY A 51 5.71 -7.52 -8.49
CA GLY A 51 6.40 -7.60 -9.79
C GLY A 51 5.86 -8.72 -10.67
N HIS A 52 6.76 -9.57 -11.18
CA HIS A 52 6.42 -10.70 -12.05
C HIS A 52 5.89 -11.94 -11.30
N ARG A 53 5.76 -11.92 -9.97
CA ARG A 53 5.34 -13.08 -9.17
C ARG A 53 3.83 -13.31 -9.14
N GLY A 54 3.08 -12.52 -9.91
CA GLY A 54 1.63 -12.61 -10.01
C GLY A 54 0.91 -11.96 -8.83
N GLN A 55 -0.36 -12.32 -8.67
CA GLN A 55 -1.25 -11.80 -7.64
C GLN A 55 -1.54 -12.85 -6.58
N ARG A 56 -1.67 -12.40 -5.34
CA ARG A 56 -2.11 -13.22 -4.20
C ARG A 56 -3.37 -12.66 -3.60
N VAL A 57 -4.28 -13.55 -3.25
CA VAL A 57 -5.57 -13.25 -2.63
C VAL A 57 -5.50 -13.73 -1.18
N PRO A 58 -5.62 -12.82 -0.21
CA PRO A 58 -5.64 -13.22 1.18
C PRO A 58 -6.88 -14.05 1.54
N ASP A 59 -6.68 -15.18 2.22
CA ASP A 59 -7.68 -16.22 2.51
C ASP A 59 -8.79 -15.80 3.49
N TRP A 60 -8.55 -14.78 4.31
CA TRP A 60 -9.56 -14.17 5.17
C TRP A 60 -10.73 -13.60 4.38
N GLN A 61 -10.60 -13.41 3.06
CA GLN A 61 -11.73 -13.10 2.16
C GLN A 61 -12.69 -14.26 1.91
N LEU A 62 -12.35 -15.47 2.33
CA LEU A 62 -13.27 -16.62 2.35
C LEU A 62 -14.35 -16.44 3.43
N ASP A 63 -14.08 -15.67 4.48
CA ASP A 63 -15.07 -15.27 5.48
C ASP A 63 -16.05 -14.25 4.89
N PRO A 64 -17.38 -14.49 4.93
CA PRO A 64 -18.37 -13.60 4.33
C PRO A 64 -18.41 -12.17 4.92
N ILE A 65 -18.13 -11.99 6.21
CA ILE A 65 -18.12 -10.68 6.86
C ILE A 65 -16.89 -9.90 6.42
N LYS A 66 -15.72 -10.56 6.43
CA LYS A 66 -14.46 -9.95 5.97
C LYS A 66 -14.51 -9.63 4.47
N ARG A 67 -15.15 -10.48 3.67
CA ARG A 67 -15.43 -10.23 2.25
C ARG A 67 -16.25 -8.95 2.04
N LYS A 68 -17.33 -8.77 2.83
CA LYS A 68 -18.16 -7.55 2.77
C LYS A 68 -17.41 -6.31 3.22
N LEU A 69 -16.59 -6.42 4.27
CA LEU A 69 -15.70 -5.34 4.72
C LEU A 69 -14.80 -4.88 3.56
N ILE A 70 -14.12 -5.82 2.91
CA ILE A 70 -13.16 -5.51 1.85
C ILE A 70 -13.85 -4.90 0.63
N GLN A 71 -15.02 -5.41 0.24
CA GLN A 71 -15.84 -4.78 -0.79
C GLN A 71 -16.24 -3.35 -0.44
N ALA A 72 -16.56 -3.08 0.83
CA ALA A 72 -16.86 -1.73 1.29
C ALA A 72 -15.63 -0.82 1.22
N VAL A 73 -14.46 -1.31 1.64
CA VAL A 73 -13.19 -0.57 1.54
C VAL A 73 -12.85 -0.24 0.08
N LEU A 74 -12.91 -1.23 -0.82
CA LEU A 74 -12.58 -1.05 -2.24
C LEU A 74 -13.51 -0.06 -2.96
N LYS A 75 -14.73 0.14 -2.45
CA LYS A 75 -15.66 1.17 -2.95
C LYS A 75 -15.38 2.57 -2.42
N LEU A 76 -14.71 2.68 -1.26
CA LEU A 76 -14.41 3.95 -0.61
C LEU A 76 -13.08 4.56 -1.06
N VAL A 77 -12.12 3.71 -1.44
CA VAL A 77 -10.80 4.16 -1.89
C VAL A 77 -10.82 4.62 -3.36
N PRO A 78 -9.98 5.61 -3.74
CA PRO A 78 -9.80 5.99 -5.14
C PRO A 78 -9.35 4.81 -6.00
N ARG A 79 -9.71 4.84 -7.29
CA ARG A 79 -9.18 3.87 -8.26
C ARG A 79 -7.67 4.07 -8.40
N GLY A 80 -6.92 2.97 -8.39
CA GLY A 80 -5.47 2.99 -8.60
C GLY A 80 -4.64 3.07 -7.32
N ILE A 81 -5.27 3.20 -6.14
CA ILE A 81 -4.57 3.11 -4.86
C ILE A 81 -3.75 1.82 -4.77
N ASP A 82 -2.57 1.89 -4.17
CA ASP A 82 -1.75 0.70 -3.96
C ASP A 82 -2.46 -0.28 -3.01
N THR A 83 -2.78 -1.46 -3.53
CA THR A 83 -3.43 -2.55 -2.79
C THR A 83 -2.66 -3.01 -1.55
N TRP A 84 -1.34 -2.80 -1.49
CA TRP A 84 -0.56 -3.04 -0.28
C TRP A 84 -0.92 -2.09 0.85
N ARG A 85 -1.30 -0.84 0.56
CA ARG A 85 -1.79 0.12 1.57
C ARG A 85 -3.06 -0.38 2.22
N ILE A 86 -3.99 -0.87 1.41
CA ILE A 86 -5.23 -1.49 1.89
C ILE A 86 -4.93 -2.73 2.74
N TYR A 87 -4.05 -3.61 2.24
CA TYR A 87 -3.66 -4.83 2.95
C TYR A 87 -3.10 -4.53 4.35
N HIS A 88 -2.14 -3.61 4.44
CA HIS A 88 -1.55 -3.23 5.73
C HIS A 88 -2.55 -2.49 6.63
N ALA A 89 -3.39 -1.63 6.06
CA ALA A 89 -4.44 -0.93 6.82
C ALA A 89 -5.45 -1.90 7.45
N LEU A 90 -5.72 -3.04 6.83
CA LEU A 90 -6.62 -4.08 7.36
C LEU A 90 -5.97 -4.87 8.51
N LEU A 91 -4.66 -5.11 8.46
CA LEU A 91 -3.91 -5.80 9.52
C LEU A 91 -3.54 -4.88 10.69
N ARG A 92 -3.76 -3.57 10.56
CA ARG A 92 -3.43 -2.58 11.58
C ARG A 92 -4.47 -2.58 12.71
N PRO A 93 -4.04 -2.43 13.98
CA PRO A 93 -4.95 -2.19 15.09
C PRO A 93 -5.49 -0.76 15.10
N TYR A 94 -6.76 -0.59 15.46
CA TYR A 94 -7.40 0.72 15.66
C TYR A 94 -8.00 0.82 17.05
N ASP A 95 -7.80 1.96 17.72
CA ASP A 95 -8.35 2.20 19.06
C ASP A 95 -9.87 2.08 19.08
N ALA A 96 -10.54 2.59 18.03
CA ALA A 96 -11.99 2.49 17.86
C ALA A 96 -12.51 1.05 17.69
N LEU A 97 -11.61 0.09 17.42
CA LEU A 97 -11.91 -1.35 17.27
C LEU A 97 -11.24 -2.18 18.36
N GLY A 98 -10.98 -1.58 19.53
CA GLY A 98 -10.43 -2.29 20.69
C GLY A 98 -8.95 -2.66 20.53
N LYS A 99 -8.20 -1.96 19.67
CA LYS A 99 -6.77 -2.20 19.39
C LYS A 99 -6.48 -3.57 18.77
N CYS A 100 -7.46 -4.18 18.13
CA CYS A 100 -7.29 -5.40 17.35
C CYS A 100 -7.19 -5.09 15.85
N PRO A 101 -6.48 -5.93 15.06
CA PRO A 101 -6.53 -5.88 13.60
C PRO A 101 -7.98 -5.85 13.10
N VAL A 102 -8.26 -5.05 12.07
CA VAL A 102 -9.63 -4.89 11.54
C VAL A 102 -10.21 -6.24 11.13
N ILE A 103 -9.38 -7.11 10.58
CA ILE A 103 -9.76 -8.44 10.09
C ILE A 103 -10.14 -9.43 11.19
N GLU A 104 -9.77 -9.11 12.43
CA GLU A 104 -10.11 -9.86 13.63
C GLU A 104 -11.27 -9.21 14.39
N ALA A 105 -11.34 -7.88 14.38
CA ALA A 105 -12.35 -7.11 15.11
C ALA A 105 -13.67 -6.93 14.36
N VAL A 106 -13.69 -7.12 13.04
CA VAL A 106 -14.88 -6.81 12.24
C VAL A 106 -16.05 -7.74 12.54
N ASP A 107 -17.21 -7.13 12.73
CA ASP A 107 -18.50 -7.80 12.89
C ASP A 107 -19.59 -7.02 12.12
N PRO A 108 -20.83 -7.55 12.01
CA PRO A 108 -21.89 -6.88 11.26
C PRO A 108 -22.30 -5.50 11.80
N THR A 109 -22.06 -5.22 13.09
CA THR A 109 -22.42 -3.95 13.76
C THR A 109 -21.40 -2.85 13.51
N ASN A 110 -20.13 -3.21 13.29
CA ASN A 110 -19.04 -2.26 13.13
C ASN A 110 -18.48 -2.16 11.70
N LEU A 111 -18.97 -2.98 10.75
CA LEU A 111 -18.44 -3.11 9.39
C LEU A 111 -18.23 -1.78 8.65
N HIS A 112 -19.20 -0.86 8.72
CA HIS A 112 -19.10 0.42 8.03
C HIS A 112 -18.06 1.36 8.67
N LEU A 113 -17.93 1.33 9.99
CA LEU A 113 -16.90 2.07 10.71
C LEU A 113 -15.52 1.52 10.35
N ALA A 114 -15.35 0.20 10.42
CA ALA A 114 -14.13 -0.50 10.05
C ALA A 114 -13.71 -0.17 8.61
N ALA A 115 -14.64 -0.21 7.66
CA ALA A 115 -14.36 0.10 6.26
C ALA A 115 -13.85 1.54 6.07
N ARG A 116 -14.46 2.52 6.76
CA ARG A 116 -14.04 3.93 6.69
C ARG A 116 -12.66 4.16 7.30
N LEU A 117 -12.37 3.52 8.44
CA LEU A 117 -11.05 3.63 9.09
C LEU A 117 -9.94 3.09 8.19
N VAL A 118 -10.16 1.91 7.60
CA VAL A 118 -9.21 1.30 6.67
C VAL A 118 -9.02 2.18 5.43
N ALA A 119 -10.11 2.65 4.82
CA ALA A 119 -10.03 3.47 3.61
C ALA A 119 -9.29 4.79 3.87
N ALA A 120 -9.63 5.49 4.96
CA ALA A 120 -8.95 6.73 5.33
C ALA A 120 -7.44 6.50 5.53
N HIS A 121 -7.07 5.48 6.29
CA HIS A 121 -5.66 5.20 6.55
C HIS A 121 -4.89 4.79 5.28
N ALA A 122 -5.51 3.98 4.42
CA ALA A 122 -4.90 3.58 3.16
C ALA A 122 -4.64 4.79 2.25
N ILE A 123 -5.63 5.70 2.13
CA ILE A 123 -5.52 6.92 1.33
C ILE A 123 -4.44 7.84 1.90
N GLU A 124 -4.46 8.12 3.21
CA GLU A 124 -3.45 8.96 3.87
C GLU A 124 -2.03 8.42 3.65
N THR A 125 -1.85 7.10 3.75
CA THR A 125 -0.53 6.48 3.56
C THR A 125 -0.07 6.53 2.11
N ASP A 126 -0.98 6.41 1.16
CA ASP A 126 -0.71 6.51 -0.28
C ASP A 126 -0.28 7.93 -0.66
N GLU A 127 -1.03 8.94 -0.21
CA GLU A 127 -0.73 10.36 -0.44
C GLU A 127 0.65 10.76 0.15
N LEU A 128 0.98 10.27 1.35
CA LEU A 128 2.28 10.52 1.97
C LEU A 128 3.44 9.89 1.18
N ALA A 129 3.22 8.72 0.58
CA ALA A 129 4.23 8.07 -0.26
C ALA A 129 4.48 8.86 -1.55
N GLU A 130 3.42 9.33 -2.22
CA GLU A 130 3.52 10.18 -3.40
C GLU A 130 4.27 11.50 -3.11
N GLN A 131 3.97 12.14 -1.98
CA GLN A 131 4.68 13.36 -1.56
C GLN A 131 6.16 13.10 -1.28
N SER A 132 6.50 11.97 -0.64
CA SER A 132 7.88 11.58 -0.37
C SER A 132 8.66 11.22 -1.64
N GLU A 133 8.01 10.68 -2.68
CA GLU A 133 8.62 10.39 -3.98
C GLU A 133 8.70 11.61 -4.90
N ALA A 134 7.84 12.61 -4.71
CA ALA A 134 7.88 13.89 -5.44
C ALA A 134 8.90 14.88 -4.85
N SER A 135 9.09 14.88 -3.52
CA SER A 135 10.05 15.73 -2.80
C SER A 135 11.57 15.46 -2.99
N PRO A 136 12.08 14.33 -3.58
CA PRO A 136 13.49 14.16 -3.89
C PRO A 136 13.96 15.12 -5.00
N VAL A 137 13.05 15.55 -5.88
CA VAL A 137 13.36 16.48 -6.98
C VAL A 137 13.64 17.88 -6.43
N LEU A 138 12.85 18.35 -5.45
CA LEU A 138 13.09 19.62 -4.78
C LEU A 138 14.37 19.60 -3.94
N ALA A 139 14.67 18.47 -3.28
CA ALA A 139 15.92 18.29 -2.56
C ALA A 139 17.13 18.34 -3.51
N ARG A 140 17.09 17.63 -4.65
CA ARG A 140 18.15 17.69 -5.68
C ARG A 140 18.30 19.07 -6.29
N GLN A 141 17.21 19.75 -6.65
CA GLN A 141 17.25 21.11 -7.21
C GLN A 141 17.77 22.15 -6.21
N THR A 142 17.51 21.98 -4.92
CA THR A 142 18.02 22.86 -3.87
C THR A 142 19.52 22.62 -3.65
N VAL A 143 19.95 21.36 -3.61
CA VAL A 143 21.38 21.00 -3.54
C VAL A 143 22.13 21.50 -4.77
N GLU A 144 21.62 21.28 -5.99
CA GLU A 144 22.24 21.78 -7.23
C GLU A 144 22.34 23.31 -7.24
N ARG A 145 21.32 24.00 -6.72
CA ARG A 145 21.33 25.47 -6.59
C ARG A 145 22.38 25.93 -5.59
N LEU A 146 22.44 25.32 -4.41
CA LEU A 146 23.43 25.64 -3.38
C LEU A 146 24.86 25.35 -3.84
N VAL A 147 25.08 24.25 -4.57
CA VAL A 147 26.38 23.93 -5.18
C VAL A 147 26.74 24.96 -6.25
N LYS A 148 25.80 25.36 -7.13
CA LYS A 148 26.03 26.44 -8.11
C LYS A 148 26.33 27.78 -7.44
N THR A 149 25.62 28.12 -6.36
CA THR A 149 25.87 29.35 -5.61
C THR A 149 27.22 29.31 -4.92
N ALA A 150 27.62 28.18 -4.31
CA ALA A 150 28.94 28.02 -3.71
C ALA A 150 30.07 28.12 -4.74
N MET A 151 29.89 27.55 -5.94
CA MET A 151 30.85 27.65 -7.05
C MET A 151 31.00 29.07 -7.61
N LEU A 152 30.00 29.93 -7.45
CA LEU A 152 30.08 31.35 -7.85
C LEU A 152 30.78 32.22 -6.78
N VAL A 153 30.76 31.81 -5.51
CA VAL A 153 31.42 32.49 -4.39
C VAL A 153 32.94 32.24 -4.37
N ASP A 154 33.42 31.17 -5.02
CA ASP A 154 34.86 30.88 -5.19
C ASP A 154 35.52 31.61 -6.38
N THR A 155 34.87 32.62 -6.97
CA THR A 155 35.56 33.51 -7.92
C THR A 155 36.37 34.52 -7.12
N PRO A 156 37.72 34.53 -7.18
CA PRO A 156 38.51 35.47 -6.40
C PRO A 156 38.39 36.87 -7.01
N GLU A 157 37.42 37.66 -6.55
CA GLU A 157 37.52 39.12 -6.55
C GLU A 157 38.38 39.53 -5.35
N ASP A 158 39.67 39.66 -5.61
CA ASP A 158 40.42 40.93 -5.48
C ASP A 158 41.87 40.66 -5.09
N LEU A 159 42.77 41.22 -5.89
CA LEU A 159 43.93 41.96 -5.41
C LEU A 159 44.44 42.87 -6.55
N VAL A 160 43.68 43.93 -6.84
CA VAL A 160 44.29 45.19 -7.26
C VAL A 160 44.80 45.87 -5.99
N ALA A 161 46.11 45.82 -5.75
CA ALA A 161 46.82 46.84 -4.98
C ALA A 161 48.34 46.60 -5.02
N ARG A 162 49.03 47.20 -6.01
CA ARG A 162 50.17 48.12 -5.86
C ARG A 162 50.91 48.33 -7.18
#